data_AF-A0A2E1GS21-F1
#
_entry.id   AF-A0A2E1GS21-F1
#
_cell.length_a   1.000
_cell.length_b   1.000
_cell.length_c   1.000
_cell.angle_alpha   90.00
_cell.angle_beta   90.00
_cell.angle_gamma   90.00
#
_symmetry.space_group_name_H-M   'P 1'
#
loop_
_entity.id
_entity.type
_entity.pdbx_description
1 polymer ?
#
loop_
_entity_poly.entity_id
_entity_poly.type
_entity_poly.pdbx_seq_one_letter_code
_entity_poly.pdbx_strand_id
1 'polypeptide(L)'
;MPAIITNKFRVHNSEQFRESFTETAGNTYYLSIGRPMPYGTASRPDNRTENEGTDASPITPTDTENTQNFTYDDMLAAKKIDSSNISIVIPRRNWTTGTVYDYYRHDYGDYLTGTTTANTSNSGAATLFDATFYVLTSARNVYKCLDNNGNAQSTVEPTGTSTSILSLADGYKWKYMYTLSASQQANFLSTDFMAVSTNSTVSAAAVDGAINICKIKTAGSGGTDGTFTGIPIRGDGTGAIATVVVSSGAVTSVTMTSVGSGYTYGYLPNAKIVSNGSTNLTGAEIDVIIEPKGGHGFNAVEELGGFFIMLNASLEGTESANSGDVTVANDFRKVALLKDPKTSGNASTTTTMRATKAIKLSGVSGTFQADEKITQATTNAVGKVVEWDATNSILYYIQTRFLNEGVDTDGSKNAFSTNATVTGATSNATGNPDTGHSATTNNVVFNSGFATAEIDSGSGQVLYVENRAPITRAADQTENIKLIVEF
;
A
#
# COMPACT_ATOMS: atom_id res chain seq x y z
N MET A 1 -5.21 11.99 -31.38
CA MET A 1 -6.52 11.84 -30.70
C MET A 1 -6.30 12.11 -29.22
N PRO A 2 -7.00 13.07 -28.60
CA PRO A 2 -6.93 13.28 -27.15
C PRO A 2 -7.78 12.22 -26.42
N ALA A 3 -7.24 11.62 -25.35
CA ALA A 3 -7.93 10.62 -24.52
C ALA A 3 -7.37 10.67 -23.08
N ILE A 4 -8.16 10.20 -22.10
CA ILE A 4 -7.74 10.08 -20.70
C ILE A 4 -8.16 8.72 -20.12
N ILE A 5 -7.36 8.17 -19.21
CA ILE A 5 -7.79 7.10 -18.30
C ILE A 5 -8.28 7.79 -17.04
N THR A 6 -9.57 7.62 -16.72
CA THR A 6 -10.16 8.28 -15.56
C THR A 6 -9.75 7.57 -14.27
N ASN A 7 -9.78 8.30 -13.15
CA ASN A 7 -9.51 7.70 -11.85
C ASN A 7 -10.48 6.55 -11.49
N LYS A 8 -11.67 6.53 -12.08
CA LYS A 8 -12.65 5.43 -11.87
C LYS A 8 -12.11 4.09 -12.35
N PHE A 9 -11.31 4.07 -13.41
CA PHE A 9 -10.66 2.84 -13.89
C PHE A 9 -9.63 2.32 -12.87
N ARG A 10 -8.87 3.23 -12.26
CA ARG A 10 -7.88 2.93 -11.22
C ARG A 10 -8.54 2.36 -9.96
N VAL A 11 -9.59 3.03 -9.48
CA VAL A 11 -10.41 2.56 -8.35
C VAL A 11 -11.00 1.18 -8.65
N HIS A 12 -11.58 0.98 -9.83
CA HIS A 12 -12.14 -0.31 -10.24
C HIS A 12 -11.08 -1.43 -10.17
N ASN A 13 -9.89 -1.23 -10.74
CA ASN A 13 -8.83 -2.25 -10.72
C ASN A 13 -8.36 -2.56 -9.30
N SER A 14 -8.26 -1.55 -8.44
CA SER A 14 -7.93 -1.76 -7.03
C SER A 14 -9.01 -2.59 -6.32
N GLU A 15 -10.30 -2.30 -6.54
CA GLU A 15 -11.39 -3.08 -5.94
C GLU A 15 -11.37 -4.53 -6.39
N GLN A 16 -11.10 -4.79 -7.67
CA GLN A 16 -10.95 -6.15 -8.22
C GLN A 16 -9.76 -6.89 -7.61
N PHE A 17 -8.61 -6.22 -7.44
CA PHE A 17 -7.48 -6.84 -6.78
C PHE A 17 -7.78 -7.16 -5.32
N ARG A 18 -8.50 -6.30 -4.59
CA ARG A 18 -8.95 -6.61 -3.22
C ARG A 18 -9.93 -7.78 -3.20
N GLU A 19 -10.88 -7.82 -4.13
CA GLU A 19 -11.90 -8.87 -4.22
C GLU A 19 -11.27 -10.25 -4.43
N SER A 20 -10.18 -10.35 -5.19
CA SER A 20 -9.46 -11.60 -5.45
C SER A 20 -8.99 -12.38 -4.20
N PHE A 21 -8.87 -11.72 -3.05
CA PHE A 21 -8.54 -12.35 -1.75
C PHE A 21 -9.74 -13.04 -1.08
N THR A 22 -10.95 -12.79 -1.57
CA THR A 22 -12.23 -13.25 -0.97
C THR A 22 -13.09 -14.07 -1.91
N GLU A 23 -12.69 -14.23 -3.17
CA GLU A 23 -13.42 -15.02 -4.16
C GLU A 23 -13.50 -16.50 -3.76
N THR A 24 -14.62 -17.16 -4.11
CA THR A 24 -14.87 -18.56 -3.76
C THR A 24 -13.92 -19.53 -4.49
N ALA A 25 -13.53 -19.21 -5.73
CA ALA A 25 -12.42 -19.86 -6.44
C ALA A 25 -11.14 -19.05 -6.21
N GLY A 26 -10.78 -18.87 -4.93
CA GLY A 26 -9.89 -17.80 -4.49
C GLY A 26 -8.46 -17.95 -4.97
N ASN A 27 -7.89 -16.85 -5.42
CA ASN A 27 -6.45 -16.70 -5.52
C ASN A 27 -5.86 -16.63 -4.11
N THR A 28 -4.72 -17.25 -3.90
CA THR A 28 -3.98 -17.20 -2.64
C THR A 28 -2.73 -16.37 -2.83
N TYR A 29 -2.49 -15.45 -1.90
CA TYR A 29 -1.34 -14.56 -1.96
C TYR A 29 -0.42 -14.83 -0.77
N TYR A 30 0.87 -14.92 -1.03
CA TYR A 30 1.89 -15.13 -0.01
C TYR A 30 2.97 -14.07 -0.12
N LEU A 31 3.37 -13.52 1.03
CA LEU A 31 4.61 -12.76 1.14
C LEU A 31 5.75 -13.74 1.43
N SER A 32 6.76 -13.78 0.58
CA SER A 32 7.96 -14.58 0.83
C SER A 32 9.15 -13.70 1.20
N ILE A 33 10.01 -14.22 2.07
CA ILE A 33 11.33 -13.66 2.37
C ILE A 33 12.41 -14.59 1.84
N GLY A 34 13.55 -14.01 1.46
CA GLY A 34 14.63 -14.76 0.85
C GLY A 34 15.98 -14.04 0.92
N ARG A 35 16.95 -14.68 0.29
CA ARG A 35 18.33 -14.25 0.16
C ARG A 35 19.03 -14.06 1.53
N PRO A 36 19.44 -15.17 2.16
CA PRO A 36 20.14 -15.14 3.46
C PRO A 36 21.56 -14.60 3.35
N MET A 37 22.19 -14.75 2.18
CA MET A 37 23.57 -14.35 1.94
C MET A 37 23.68 -12.90 1.43
N PRO A 38 24.79 -12.19 1.71
CA PRO A 38 25.05 -10.85 1.19
C PRO A 38 24.93 -10.73 -0.33
N TYR A 39 24.56 -9.54 -0.81
CA TYR A 39 24.76 -9.21 -2.23
C TYR A 39 26.25 -9.11 -2.56
N GLY A 40 26.58 -9.47 -3.78
CA GLY A 40 27.95 -9.38 -4.27
C GLY A 40 28.03 -9.77 -5.73
N THR A 41 29.17 -10.33 -6.11
CA THR A 41 29.37 -10.93 -7.42
C THR A 41 29.37 -12.44 -7.28
N ALA A 42 28.40 -13.11 -7.88
CA ALA A 42 28.28 -14.55 -7.83
C ALA A 42 28.93 -15.18 -9.08
N SER A 43 29.62 -16.31 -8.87
CA SER A 43 30.26 -17.05 -9.95
C SER A 43 29.30 -18.06 -10.55
N ARG A 44 29.29 -18.14 -11.87
CA ARG A 44 28.53 -19.12 -12.64
C ARG A 44 29.42 -20.30 -13.04
N PRO A 45 28.84 -21.50 -13.26
CA PRO A 45 29.61 -22.67 -13.70
C PRO A 45 30.28 -22.52 -15.08
N ASP A 46 29.79 -21.60 -15.91
CA ASP A 46 30.34 -21.30 -17.23
C ASP A 46 31.46 -20.24 -17.19
N ASN A 47 32.11 -20.10 -16.03
CA ASN A 47 33.20 -19.15 -15.76
C ASN A 47 32.85 -17.67 -15.96
N ARG A 48 31.55 -17.34 -16.01
CA ARG A 48 31.07 -15.96 -15.99
C ARG A 48 30.72 -15.54 -14.57
N THR A 49 30.60 -14.24 -14.37
CA THR A 49 30.13 -13.67 -13.10
C THR A 49 28.81 -12.95 -13.32
N GLU A 50 28.00 -12.89 -12.26
CA GLU A 50 26.76 -12.13 -12.20
C GLU A 50 26.87 -11.10 -11.07
N ASN A 51 26.69 -9.83 -11.40
CA ASN A 51 26.67 -8.76 -10.41
C ASN A 51 25.28 -8.66 -9.79
N GLU A 52 25.18 -8.91 -8.49
CA GLU A 52 23.94 -8.83 -7.73
C GLU A 52 23.86 -7.56 -6.88
N GLY A 53 24.84 -6.66 -6.99
CA GLY A 53 24.93 -5.42 -6.21
C GLY A 53 25.64 -5.60 -4.88
N THR A 54 25.31 -4.76 -3.90
CA THR A 54 25.85 -4.81 -2.54
C THR A 54 24.73 -4.62 -1.51
N ASP A 55 24.97 -4.97 -0.25
CA ASP A 55 23.98 -4.77 0.82
C ASP A 55 23.62 -3.30 1.05
N ALA A 56 24.51 -2.37 0.69
CA ALA A 56 24.25 -0.93 0.74
C ALA A 56 23.49 -0.41 -0.50
N SER A 57 23.64 -1.10 -1.63
CA SER A 57 23.05 -0.71 -2.92
C SER A 57 22.62 -1.97 -3.69
N PRO A 58 21.54 -2.64 -3.24
CA PRO A 58 21.01 -3.80 -3.95
C PRO A 58 20.48 -3.38 -5.33
N ILE A 59 20.62 -4.25 -6.32
CA ILE A 59 20.11 -3.97 -7.67
C ILE A 59 18.60 -4.11 -7.73
N THR A 60 17.94 -3.24 -8.51
CA THR A 60 16.52 -3.39 -8.83
C THR A 60 16.29 -4.71 -9.59
N PRO A 61 15.37 -5.57 -9.13
CA PRO A 61 15.00 -6.77 -9.86
C PRO A 61 14.53 -6.46 -11.29
N THR A 62 14.84 -7.35 -12.24
CA THR A 62 14.39 -7.22 -13.63
C THR A 62 13.08 -7.99 -13.85
N ASP A 63 12.21 -7.47 -14.73
CA ASP A 63 11.00 -8.20 -15.13
C ASP A 63 11.34 -9.20 -16.25
N THR A 64 11.65 -10.43 -15.87
CA THR A 64 12.01 -11.52 -16.79
C THR A 64 11.57 -12.87 -16.24
N GLU A 65 11.44 -13.87 -17.11
CA GLU A 65 11.20 -15.27 -16.73
C GLU A 65 12.27 -15.83 -15.76
N ASN A 66 13.48 -15.28 -15.82
CA ASN A 66 14.53 -15.64 -14.86
C ASN A 66 14.15 -15.23 -13.43
N THR A 67 13.53 -14.06 -13.24
CA THR A 67 13.09 -13.60 -11.92
C THR A 67 12.01 -14.52 -11.35
N GLN A 68 11.09 -14.99 -12.20
CA GLN A 68 10.06 -15.97 -11.81
C GLN A 68 10.67 -17.26 -11.27
N ASN A 69 11.71 -17.77 -11.93
CA ASN A 69 12.36 -19.02 -11.55
C ASN A 69 13.32 -18.85 -10.36
N PHE A 70 14.18 -17.84 -10.41
CA PHE A 70 15.30 -17.68 -9.48
C PHE A 70 14.89 -17.11 -8.12
N THR A 71 13.67 -16.58 -7.98
CA THR A 71 13.16 -16.14 -6.67
C THR A 71 13.01 -17.32 -5.70
N TYR A 72 12.77 -18.53 -6.20
CA TYR A 72 12.64 -19.73 -5.37
C TYR A 72 13.99 -20.32 -4.93
N ASP A 73 15.09 -20.03 -5.65
CA ASP A 73 16.39 -20.63 -5.40
C ASP A 73 16.99 -20.23 -4.04
N ASP A 74 16.69 -19.02 -3.58
CA ASP A 74 17.19 -18.43 -2.33
C ASP A 74 16.05 -18.02 -1.37
N MET A 75 14.84 -18.53 -1.59
CA MET A 75 13.70 -18.29 -0.70
C MET A 75 13.89 -19.00 0.64
N LEU A 76 13.55 -18.33 1.74
CA LEU A 76 13.64 -18.88 3.09
C LEU A 76 12.29 -19.42 3.56
N ALA A 77 11.25 -18.60 3.43
CA ALA A 77 9.90 -18.93 3.85
C ALA A 77 8.87 -18.04 3.14
N ALA A 78 7.61 -18.46 3.18
CA ALA A 78 6.47 -17.70 2.70
C ALA A 78 5.35 -17.70 3.74
N LYS A 79 4.65 -16.57 3.89
CA LYS A 79 3.49 -16.41 4.77
C LYS A 79 2.28 -15.94 3.98
N LYS A 80 1.15 -16.60 4.18
CA LYS A 80 -0.12 -16.26 3.54
C LYS A 80 -0.59 -14.88 3.99
N ILE A 81 -1.13 -14.11 3.04
CA ILE A 81 -1.77 -12.83 3.29
C ILE A 81 -3.28 -13.07 3.29
N ASP A 82 -3.87 -13.05 4.49
CA ASP A 82 -5.31 -13.19 4.64
C ASP A 82 -6.08 -11.94 4.18
N SER A 83 -7.37 -12.10 3.89
CA SER A 83 -8.26 -11.01 3.47
C SER A 83 -8.43 -9.91 4.52
N SER A 84 -8.10 -10.16 5.80
CA SER A 84 -8.05 -9.14 6.85
C SER A 84 -6.75 -8.33 6.85
N ASN A 85 -5.73 -8.77 6.11
CA ASN A 85 -4.39 -8.19 6.01
C ASN A 85 -4.20 -7.39 4.72
N ILE A 86 -5.30 -6.99 4.09
CA ILE A 86 -5.35 -6.11 2.91
C ILE A 86 -6.32 -4.97 3.18
N SER A 87 -5.95 -3.75 2.79
CA SER A 87 -6.83 -2.58 2.82
C SER A 87 -6.56 -1.67 1.63
N ILE A 88 -7.62 -1.01 1.15
CA ILE A 88 -7.44 0.18 0.33
C ILE A 88 -6.90 1.29 1.23
N VAL A 89 -5.89 2.00 0.73
CA VAL A 89 -5.22 3.09 1.43
C VAL A 89 -5.17 4.34 0.55
N ILE A 90 -4.92 5.47 1.18
CA ILE A 90 -4.69 6.77 0.54
C ILE A 90 -3.43 7.41 1.12
N PRO A 91 -2.78 8.34 0.41
CA PRO A 91 -1.65 9.09 0.96
C PRO A 91 -2.02 9.72 2.30
N ARG A 92 -1.17 9.51 3.30
CA ARG A 92 -1.34 10.06 4.64
C ARG A 92 -0.94 11.53 4.63
N ARG A 93 -1.86 12.37 5.06
CA ARG A 93 -1.64 13.82 5.19
C ARG A 93 -2.04 14.23 6.60
N ASN A 94 -1.08 14.51 7.48
CA ASN A 94 -1.42 14.95 8.83
C ASN A 94 -1.82 16.44 8.81
N TRP A 95 -2.79 16.83 9.64
CA TRP A 95 -3.05 18.25 9.87
C TRP A 95 -1.85 18.87 10.61
N THR A 96 -1.53 20.12 10.31
CA THR A 96 -0.41 20.88 10.86
C THR A 96 -0.77 22.36 10.83
N THR A 97 -0.72 23.00 11.99
CA THR A 97 -0.99 24.44 12.14
C THR A 97 -0.06 25.28 11.26
N GLY A 98 -0.56 26.38 10.71
CA GLY A 98 0.19 27.27 9.81
C GLY A 98 0.26 26.78 8.36
N THR A 99 -0.35 25.64 8.03
CA THR A 99 -0.37 25.08 6.67
C THR A 99 -1.53 25.64 5.86
N VAL A 100 -1.31 25.93 4.57
CA VAL A 100 -2.39 26.22 3.62
C VAL A 100 -2.77 24.91 2.93
N TYR A 101 -4.02 24.50 3.07
CA TYR A 101 -4.53 23.29 2.44
C TYR A 101 -5.25 23.61 1.13
N ASP A 102 -5.24 22.65 0.21
CA ASP A 102 -6.20 22.65 -0.88
C ASP A 102 -7.61 22.39 -0.34
N TYR A 103 -8.61 22.69 -1.15
CA TYR A 103 -10.00 22.37 -0.87
C TYR A 103 -10.56 21.55 -2.03
N TYR A 104 -11.68 20.89 -1.77
CA TYR A 104 -12.36 20.16 -2.80
C TYR A 104 -12.93 21.08 -3.88
N ARG A 105 -12.72 20.69 -5.14
CA ARG A 105 -13.33 21.30 -6.31
C ARG A 105 -13.60 20.22 -7.37
N HIS A 106 -14.72 20.31 -8.08
CA HIS A 106 -15.13 19.30 -9.06
C HIS A 106 -14.54 19.53 -10.46
N ASP A 107 -14.10 20.75 -10.74
CA ASP A 107 -13.67 21.31 -12.04
C ASP A 107 -12.15 21.62 -12.06
N TYR A 108 -11.35 20.95 -11.22
CA TYR A 108 -9.90 21.02 -11.37
C TYR A 108 -9.47 20.41 -12.71
N GLY A 109 -8.61 21.14 -13.43
CA GLY A 109 -8.15 20.80 -14.77
C GLY A 109 -8.94 21.49 -15.89
N ASP A 110 -10.16 21.97 -15.63
CA ASP A 110 -10.94 22.72 -16.61
C ASP A 110 -10.35 24.10 -16.86
N TYR A 111 -10.54 24.65 -18.05
CA TYR A 111 -10.06 26.00 -18.37
C TYR A 111 -10.93 27.06 -17.70
N LEU A 112 -10.27 28.05 -17.07
CA LEU A 112 -10.97 29.22 -16.56
C LEU A 112 -11.68 29.93 -17.70
N THR A 113 -12.95 30.30 -17.48
CA THR A 113 -13.82 30.93 -18.49
C THR A 113 -13.11 32.06 -19.23
N GLY A 114 -13.10 31.98 -20.56
CA GLY A 114 -12.51 33.01 -21.43
C GLY A 114 -10.98 32.95 -21.53
N THR A 115 -10.33 31.91 -21.01
CA THR A 115 -8.87 31.75 -21.01
C THR A 115 -8.45 30.35 -21.47
N THR A 116 -7.14 30.15 -21.65
CA THR A 116 -6.50 28.83 -21.84
C THR A 116 -5.74 28.39 -20.59
N THR A 117 -6.02 29.00 -19.44
CA THR A 117 -5.37 28.70 -18.15
C THR A 117 -6.20 27.65 -17.43
N ALA A 118 -5.59 26.52 -17.10
CA ALA A 118 -6.26 25.46 -16.34
C ALA A 118 -6.52 25.92 -14.89
N ASN A 119 -7.66 25.51 -14.35
CA ASN A 119 -8.03 25.69 -12.96
C ASN A 119 -7.24 24.69 -12.10
N THR A 120 -6.33 25.19 -11.29
CA THR A 120 -5.49 24.37 -10.40
C THR A 120 -5.84 24.61 -8.94
N SER A 121 -5.47 23.65 -8.09
CA SER A 121 -5.51 23.84 -6.64
C SER A 121 -4.52 24.92 -6.18
N ASN A 122 -4.57 25.28 -4.90
CA ASN A 122 -3.63 26.24 -4.33
C ASN A 122 -2.18 25.71 -4.33
N SER A 123 -2.01 24.39 -4.18
CA SER A 123 -0.71 23.71 -4.32
C SER A 123 -0.25 23.53 -5.77
N GLY A 124 -1.07 23.93 -6.75
CA GLY A 124 -0.75 23.80 -8.18
C GLY A 124 -1.18 22.47 -8.82
N ALA A 125 -1.91 21.62 -8.10
CA ALA A 125 -2.44 20.38 -8.65
C ALA A 125 -3.47 20.66 -9.75
N ALA A 126 -3.30 20.04 -10.91
CA ALA A 126 -4.23 20.16 -12.03
C ALA A 126 -5.35 19.10 -12.00
N THR A 127 -5.26 18.12 -11.10
CA THR A 127 -6.31 17.11 -10.89
C THR A 127 -6.71 17.08 -9.42
N LEU A 128 -7.96 16.66 -9.15
CA LEU A 128 -8.46 16.58 -7.79
C LEU A 128 -7.67 15.60 -6.92
N PHE A 129 -7.24 14.45 -7.47
CA PHE A 129 -6.59 13.40 -6.68
C PHE A 129 -5.11 13.69 -6.38
N ASP A 130 -4.50 14.62 -7.12
CA ASP A 130 -3.18 15.16 -6.80
C ASP A 130 -3.27 16.30 -5.76
N ALA A 131 -4.45 16.91 -5.59
CA ALA A 131 -4.67 17.98 -4.62
C ALA A 131 -4.66 17.46 -3.16
N THR A 132 -4.25 18.34 -2.25
CA THR A 132 -4.05 18.04 -0.81
C THR A 132 -5.25 18.46 0.05
N PHE A 133 -6.45 18.01 -0.35
CA PHE A 133 -7.73 18.53 0.18
C PHE A 133 -8.29 17.75 1.38
N TYR A 134 -7.52 16.87 2.00
CA TYR A 134 -7.95 16.14 3.21
C TYR A 134 -6.78 15.98 4.18
N VAL A 135 -7.12 15.76 5.45
CA VAL A 135 -6.16 15.64 6.55
C VAL A 135 -6.56 14.56 7.57
N LEU A 136 -5.56 13.99 8.23
CA LEU A 136 -5.66 13.15 9.42
C LEU A 136 -5.32 13.98 10.65
N THR A 137 -6.21 14.01 11.62
CA THR A 137 -6.03 14.76 12.87
C THR A 137 -5.32 13.93 13.95
N SER A 138 -4.91 14.63 15.01
CA SER A 138 -4.38 14.03 16.25
C SER A 138 -5.32 12.99 16.86
N ALA A 139 -6.64 13.20 16.75
CA ALA A 139 -7.69 12.29 17.19
C ALA A 139 -7.99 11.13 16.22
N ARG A 140 -7.18 10.97 15.16
CA ARG A 140 -7.34 9.94 14.11
C ARG A 140 -8.60 10.09 13.26
N ASN A 141 -9.18 11.28 13.24
CA ASN A 141 -10.29 11.62 12.35
C ASN A 141 -9.73 12.09 11.01
N VAL A 142 -10.38 11.68 9.93
CA VAL A 142 -10.09 12.16 8.58
C VAL A 142 -11.13 13.19 8.18
N TYR A 143 -10.65 14.35 7.78
CA TYR A 143 -11.45 15.48 7.36
C TYR A 143 -11.14 15.88 5.94
N LYS A 144 -12.19 16.26 5.21
CA LYS A 144 -12.13 16.85 3.89
C LYS A 144 -12.27 18.37 3.98
N CYS A 145 -11.36 19.11 3.36
CA CYS A 145 -11.39 20.56 3.26
C CYS A 145 -12.39 20.96 2.17
N LEU A 146 -13.38 21.77 2.53
CA LEU A 146 -14.39 22.30 1.61
C LEU A 146 -14.18 23.78 1.30
N ASP A 147 -13.63 24.54 2.24
CA ASP A 147 -13.17 25.91 2.01
C ASP A 147 -11.91 26.16 2.84
N ASN A 148 -10.90 26.76 2.21
CA ASN A 148 -9.59 27.04 2.81
C ASN A 148 -9.41 28.53 3.18
N ASN A 149 -10.50 29.25 3.40
CA ASN A 149 -10.52 30.67 3.78
C ASN A 149 -9.69 31.57 2.83
N GLY A 150 -9.87 31.37 1.52
CA GLY A 150 -9.16 32.18 0.52
C GLY A 150 -7.64 31.98 0.55
N ASN A 151 -7.19 30.75 0.75
CA ASN A 151 -5.78 30.36 0.86
C ASN A 151 -5.05 30.93 2.11
N ALA A 152 -5.78 31.25 3.16
CA ALA A 152 -5.18 31.60 4.45
C ALA A 152 -4.57 30.36 5.13
N GLN A 153 -3.69 30.55 6.11
CA GLN A 153 -3.14 29.45 6.91
C GLN A 153 -4.21 28.88 7.85
N SER A 154 -4.39 27.56 7.88
CA SER A 154 -5.23 26.92 8.90
C SER A 154 -4.50 26.95 10.24
N THR A 155 -5.20 27.38 11.30
CA THR A 155 -4.64 27.52 12.64
C THR A 155 -5.43 26.73 13.69
N VAL A 156 -6.62 26.21 13.32
CA VAL A 156 -7.48 25.43 14.20
C VAL A 156 -7.67 24.02 13.62
N GLU A 157 -7.25 22.99 14.37
CA GLU A 157 -7.45 21.59 13.96
C GLU A 157 -8.95 21.23 14.03
N PRO A 158 -9.54 20.61 12.99
CA PRO A 158 -10.93 20.17 13.05
C PRO A 158 -11.12 19.04 14.07
N THR A 159 -12.22 19.09 14.83
CA THR A 159 -12.56 18.09 15.87
C THR A 159 -14.02 17.67 15.81
N GLY A 160 -14.35 16.57 16.49
CA GLY A 160 -15.70 15.97 16.52
C GLY A 160 -15.94 14.91 15.44
N THR A 161 -17.18 14.46 15.32
CA THR A 161 -17.59 13.42 14.34
C THR A 161 -18.96 13.72 13.72
N SER A 162 -19.39 14.98 13.81
CA SER A 162 -20.66 15.43 13.24
C SER A 162 -20.68 15.24 11.73
N THR A 163 -21.85 14.87 11.18
CA THR A 163 -22.05 14.80 9.73
C THR A 163 -22.21 16.19 9.10
N SER A 164 -22.43 17.24 9.88
CA SER A 164 -22.50 18.62 9.39
C SER A 164 -21.13 19.18 9.05
N ILE A 165 -21.09 20.15 8.14
CA ILE A 165 -19.86 20.91 7.85
C ILE A 165 -19.50 21.76 9.07
N LEU A 166 -18.26 21.63 9.52
CA LEU A 166 -17.70 22.45 10.58
C LEU A 166 -17.10 23.70 9.97
N SER A 167 -17.56 24.86 10.42
CA SER A 167 -16.88 26.14 10.16
C SER A 167 -16.07 26.50 11.40
N LEU A 168 -14.76 26.67 11.23
CA LEU A 168 -13.83 26.96 12.31
C LEU A 168 -13.54 28.46 12.42
N ALA A 169 -12.96 28.87 13.55
CA ALA A 169 -12.65 30.27 13.83
C ALA A 169 -11.60 30.87 12.87
N ASP A 170 -10.79 30.03 12.24
CA ASP A 170 -9.82 30.41 11.21
C ASP A 170 -10.44 30.54 9.80
N GLY A 171 -11.77 30.42 9.69
CA GLY A 171 -12.53 30.55 8.45
C GLY A 171 -12.55 29.28 7.59
N TYR A 172 -11.81 28.23 7.97
CA TYR A 172 -11.85 26.97 7.23
C TYR A 172 -13.19 26.26 7.40
N LYS A 173 -13.60 25.53 6.35
CA LYS A 173 -14.73 24.62 6.38
C LYS A 173 -14.28 23.19 6.16
N TRP A 174 -14.57 22.33 7.13
CA TRP A 174 -14.17 20.94 7.13
C TRP A 174 -15.39 20.02 7.22
N LYS A 175 -15.34 18.89 6.50
CA LYS A 175 -16.32 17.81 6.59
C LYS A 175 -15.65 16.57 7.17
N TYR A 176 -16.21 16.06 8.26
CA TYR A 176 -15.77 14.77 8.83
C TYR A 176 -16.13 13.64 7.85
N MET A 177 -15.15 12.76 7.58
CA MET A 177 -15.29 11.64 6.65
C MET A 177 -15.39 10.32 7.41
N TYR A 178 -14.40 10.01 8.24
CA TYR A 178 -14.33 8.79 9.05
C TYR A 178 -13.24 8.91 10.13
N THR A 179 -13.18 7.94 11.04
CA THR A 179 -12.11 7.78 12.03
C THR A 179 -11.39 6.46 11.75
N LEU A 180 -10.05 6.46 11.80
CA LEU A 180 -9.28 5.22 11.70
C LEU A 180 -9.54 4.35 12.93
N SER A 181 -10.01 3.12 12.72
CA SER A 181 -10.12 2.12 13.79
C SER A 181 -8.74 1.73 14.34
N ALA A 182 -8.70 1.17 15.55
CA ALA A 182 -7.44 0.72 16.16
C ALA A 182 -6.71 -0.33 15.32
N SER A 183 -7.44 -1.25 14.68
CA SER A 183 -6.86 -2.25 13.77
C SER A 183 -6.29 -1.62 12.51
N GLN A 184 -6.98 -0.64 11.92
CA GLN A 184 -6.45 0.12 10.78
C GLN A 184 -5.20 0.91 11.14
N GLN A 185 -5.13 1.46 12.35
CA GLN A 185 -3.93 2.16 12.83
C GLN A 185 -2.74 1.22 13.00
N ALA A 186 -2.96 0.02 13.56
CA ALA A 186 -1.89 -0.97 13.73
C ALA A 186 -1.40 -1.50 12.37
N ASN A 187 -2.33 -1.92 11.51
CA ASN A 187 -2.01 -2.72 10.32
C ASN A 187 -1.84 -1.90 9.05
N PHE A 188 -2.45 -0.72 8.96
CA PHE A 188 -2.58 0.02 7.68
C PHE A 188 -2.25 1.51 7.79
N LEU A 189 -1.46 1.90 8.81
CA LEU A 189 -0.87 3.23 8.92
C LEU A 189 0.64 3.14 8.74
N SER A 190 1.20 3.96 7.85
CA SER A 190 2.63 4.14 7.66
C SER A 190 3.01 5.62 7.73
N THR A 191 4.25 5.95 7.41
CA THR A 191 4.71 7.33 7.21
C THR A 191 3.90 8.03 6.11
N ASP A 192 3.66 7.31 5.00
CA ASP A 192 3.18 7.90 3.76
C ASP A 192 1.75 7.50 3.38
N PHE A 193 1.19 6.45 3.99
CA PHE A 193 -0.14 5.93 3.67
C PHE A 193 -0.99 5.64 4.91
N MET A 194 -2.31 5.73 4.75
CA MET A 194 -3.30 5.39 5.77
C MET A 194 -4.51 4.69 5.16
N ALA A 195 -5.16 3.81 5.91
CA ALA A 195 -6.42 3.19 5.48
C ALA A 195 -7.50 4.22 5.16
N VAL A 196 -8.34 3.87 4.19
CA VAL A 196 -9.58 4.59 3.88
C VAL A 196 -10.78 3.68 4.04
N SER A 197 -11.83 4.22 4.65
CA SER A 197 -13.11 3.53 4.79
C SER A 197 -14.27 4.52 4.76
N THR A 198 -15.42 4.05 4.30
CA THR A 198 -16.65 4.83 4.30
C THR A 198 -17.33 4.68 5.66
N ASN A 199 -17.56 5.80 6.35
CA ASN A 199 -18.36 5.81 7.57
C ASN A 199 -19.85 5.74 7.22
N SER A 200 -20.58 4.75 7.74
CA SER A 200 -21.98 4.52 7.41
C SER A 200 -22.90 5.70 7.78
N THR A 201 -22.63 6.39 8.88
CA THR A 201 -23.44 7.54 9.34
C THR A 201 -23.20 8.76 8.45
N VAL A 202 -21.96 8.99 8.04
CA VAL A 202 -21.63 10.08 7.11
C VAL A 202 -22.23 9.79 5.73
N SER A 203 -22.11 8.55 5.25
CA SER A 203 -22.64 8.11 3.96
C SER A 203 -24.16 8.25 3.88
N ALA A 204 -24.88 7.83 4.93
CA ALA A 204 -26.34 7.95 5.00
C ALA A 204 -26.85 9.41 5.07
N ALA A 205 -26.01 10.33 5.54
CA ALA A 205 -26.33 11.76 5.63
C ALA A 205 -25.87 12.57 4.41
N ALA A 206 -25.22 11.93 3.44
CA ALA A 206 -24.75 12.59 2.23
C ALA A 206 -25.92 12.95 1.31
N VAL A 207 -25.81 14.09 0.61
CA VAL A 207 -26.84 14.60 -0.29
C VAL A 207 -26.24 14.72 -1.69
N ASP A 208 -26.76 13.93 -2.62
CA ASP A 208 -26.29 13.90 -4.00
C ASP A 208 -26.38 15.28 -4.66
N GLY A 209 -25.28 15.72 -5.27
CA GLY A 209 -25.22 16.99 -5.99
C GLY A 209 -25.62 18.22 -5.16
N ALA A 210 -25.41 18.20 -3.84
CA ALA A 210 -25.61 19.39 -3.02
C ALA A 210 -24.58 20.48 -3.36
N ILE A 211 -24.87 21.71 -2.96
CA ILE A 211 -23.98 22.85 -3.09
C ILE A 211 -23.82 23.47 -1.70
N ASN A 212 -22.68 23.21 -1.07
CA ASN A 212 -22.36 23.80 0.24
C ASN A 212 -21.44 25.02 0.15
N ILE A 213 -20.63 25.10 -0.93
CA ILE A 213 -19.60 26.11 -1.10
C ILE A 213 -19.80 26.84 -2.43
N CYS A 214 -19.71 28.17 -2.38
CA CYS A 214 -19.60 29.04 -3.55
C CYS A 214 -18.32 29.86 -3.39
N LYS A 215 -17.54 30.00 -4.46
CA LYS A 215 -16.31 30.81 -4.47
C LYS A 215 -16.53 32.06 -5.32
N ILE A 216 -16.10 33.20 -4.82
CA ILE A 216 -16.12 34.45 -5.59
C ILE A 216 -14.88 34.44 -6.49
N LYS A 217 -15.08 34.22 -7.78
CA LYS A 217 -14.01 34.26 -8.78
C LYS A 217 -13.67 35.70 -9.15
N THR A 218 -14.68 36.55 -9.28
CA THR A 218 -14.52 38.00 -9.43
C THR A 218 -15.64 38.69 -8.67
N ALA A 219 -15.29 39.63 -7.80
CA ALA A 219 -16.26 40.28 -6.92
C ALA A 219 -17.20 41.25 -7.65
N GLY A 220 -16.84 41.67 -8.87
CA GLY A 220 -17.54 42.70 -9.61
C GLY A 220 -17.41 44.09 -8.96
N SER A 221 -18.17 45.05 -9.48
CA SER A 221 -18.22 46.41 -8.96
C SER A 221 -19.55 47.10 -9.28
N GLY A 222 -19.78 48.25 -8.64
CA GLY A 222 -20.94 49.11 -8.88
C GLY A 222 -22.25 48.66 -8.23
N GLY A 223 -22.24 47.53 -7.51
CA GLY A 223 -23.43 47.00 -6.83
C GLY A 223 -23.95 47.91 -5.73
N THR A 224 -25.24 47.82 -5.46
CA THR A 224 -25.82 48.41 -4.24
C THR A 224 -25.45 47.54 -3.05
N ASP A 225 -24.93 48.17 -1.99
CA ASP A 225 -24.56 47.49 -0.75
C ASP A 225 -25.79 46.89 -0.06
N GLY A 226 -25.64 45.69 0.50
CA GLY A 226 -26.72 44.99 1.16
C GLY A 226 -26.50 43.49 1.31
N THR A 227 -27.43 42.85 2.01
CA THR A 227 -27.52 41.38 2.10
C THR A 227 -28.74 40.92 1.33
N PHE A 228 -28.51 40.18 0.24
CA PHE A 228 -29.53 39.73 -0.69
C PHE A 228 -29.76 38.24 -0.50
N THR A 229 -30.89 37.89 0.10
CA THR A 229 -31.27 36.50 0.39
C THR A 229 -32.17 35.94 -0.71
N GLY A 230 -32.41 34.63 -0.68
CA GLY A 230 -33.40 34.01 -1.57
C GLY A 230 -32.98 33.94 -3.04
N ILE A 231 -31.68 33.98 -3.35
CA ILE A 231 -31.21 33.93 -4.74
C ILE A 231 -31.07 32.46 -5.16
N PRO A 232 -31.90 31.95 -6.08
CA PRO A 232 -31.82 30.54 -6.48
C PRO A 232 -30.59 30.27 -7.35
N ILE A 233 -29.89 29.17 -7.07
CA ILE A 233 -28.91 28.61 -8.00
C ILE A 233 -29.66 28.01 -9.18
N ARG A 234 -29.24 28.38 -10.40
CA ARG A 234 -29.76 27.83 -11.66
C ARG A 234 -28.93 26.62 -12.07
N GLY A 235 -29.53 25.65 -12.73
CA GLY A 235 -28.87 24.40 -13.07
C GLY A 235 -29.90 23.32 -13.34
N ASP A 236 -29.44 22.07 -13.31
CA ASP A 236 -30.27 20.87 -13.43
C ASP A 236 -30.75 20.32 -12.08
N GLY A 237 -30.15 20.76 -10.97
CA GLY A 237 -30.60 20.40 -9.63
C GLY A 237 -31.78 21.23 -9.11
N THR A 238 -32.16 20.95 -7.88
CA THR A 238 -33.34 21.55 -7.24
C THR A 238 -33.04 22.13 -5.87
N GLY A 239 -33.71 23.25 -5.54
CA GLY A 239 -33.81 23.75 -4.17
C GLY A 239 -32.57 24.46 -3.60
N ALA A 240 -31.49 24.67 -4.36
CA ALA A 240 -30.34 25.44 -3.85
C ALA A 240 -30.61 26.95 -3.89
N ILE A 241 -30.39 27.61 -2.75
CA ILE A 241 -30.65 29.03 -2.53
C ILE A 241 -29.46 29.65 -1.81
N ALA A 242 -28.96 30.75 -2.36
CA ALA A 242 -27.85 31.52 -1.82
C ALA A 242 -28.30 32.84 -1.20
N THR A 243 -27.48 33.32 -0.28
CA THR A 243 -27.44 34.69 0.21
C THR A 243 -26.12 35.33 -0.21
N VAL A 244 -26.19 36.52 -0.79
CA VAL A 244 -25.03 37.27 -1.28
C VAL A 244 -24.93 38.59 -0.52
N VAL A 245 -23.74 38.91 -0.03
CA VAL A 245 -23.45 40.21 0.59
C VAL A 245 -22.63 41.05 -0.38
N VAL A 246 -23.05 42.30 -0.57
CA VAL A 246 -22.32 43.32 -1.33
C VAL A 246 -21.95 44.44 -0.38
N SER A 247 -20.68 44.84 -0.40
CA SER A 247 -20.18 45.97 0.38
C SER A 247 -19.14 46.73 -0.43
N SER A 248 -19.14 48.06 -0.32
CA SER A 248 -18.30 48.93 -1.15
C SER A 248 -18.47 48.66 -2.66
N GLY A 249 -19.68 48.28 -3.07
CA GLY A 249 -20.05 48.01 -4.45
C GLY A 249 -19.59 46.67 -5.03
N ALA A 250 -18.95 45.79 -4.24
CA ALA A 250 -18.44 44.50 -4.68
C ALA A 250 -18.99 43.34 -3.83
N VAL A 251 -19.11 42.14 -4.43
CA VAL A 251 -19.53 40.93 -3.69
C VAL A 251 -18.44 40.55 -2.70
N THR A 252 -18.78 40.47 -1.41
CA THR A 252 -17.85 40.14 -0.32
C THR A 252 -18.08 38.76 0.26
N SER A 253 -19.28 38.20 0.16
CA SER A 253 -19.54 36.82 0.57
C SER A 253 -20.74 36.21 -0.15
N VAL A 254 -20.68 34.89 -0.33
CA VAL A 254 -21.80 34.06 -0.80
C VAL A 254 -21.95 32.89 0.15
N THR A 255 -23.15 32.72 0.71
CA THR A 255 -23.47 31.63 1.64
C THR A 255 -24.71 30.89 1.17
N MET A 256 -24.74 29.57 1.35
CA MET A 256 -25.88 28.76 0.96
C MET A 256 -26.88 28.72 2.12
N THR A 257 -28.11 29.17 1.86
CA THR A 257 -29.25 29.11 2.80
C THR A 257 -29.99 27.78 2.66
N SER A 258 -30.01 27.21 1.46
CA SER A 258 -30.41 25.84 1.18
C SER A 258 -29.42 25.25 0.19
N VAL A 259 -28.89 24.07 0.48
CA VAL A 259 -27.82 23.45 -0.32
C VAL A 259 -28.36 22.77 -1.59
N GLY A 260 -29.66 22.50 -1.64
CA GLY A 260 -30.30 21.79 -2.74
C GLY A 260 -29.81 20.35 -2.92
N SER A 261 -30.19 19.75 -4.05
CA SER A 261 -29.78 18.39 -4.41
C SER A 261 -29.88 18.16 -5.92
N GLY A 262 -29.15 17.16 -6.41
CA GLY A 262 -29.18 16.67 -7.78
C GLY A 262 -28.51 17.59 -8.81
N TYR A 263 -27.68 18.55 -8.39
CA TYR A 263 -26.94 19.38 -9.33
C TYR A 263 -25.78 18.58 -9.95
N THR A 264 -25.68 18.59 -11.28
CA THR A 264 -24.45 18.19 -12.00
C THR A 264 -23.78 19.39 -12.66
N TYR A 265 -24.52 20.47 -12.87
CA TYR A 265 -24.01 21.80 -13.18
C TYR A 265 -24.85 22.88 -12.48
N GLY A 266 -24.23 24.01 -12.13
CA GLY A 266 -24.87 25.07 -11.37
C GLY A 266 -24.30 26.44 -11.67
N TYR A 267 -25.16 27.46 -11.66
CA TYR A 267 -24.81 28.85 -11.94
C TYR A 267 -25.50 29.78 -10.96
N LEU A 268 -24.76 30.78 -10.47
CA LEU A 268 -25.30 31.96 -9.81
C LEU A 268 -25.03 33.19 -10.70
N PRO A 269 -25.89 33.49 -11.69
CA PRO A 269 -25.63 34.57 -12.63
C PRO A 269 -25.68 35.92 -11.93
N ASN A 270 -24.78 36.85 -12.30
CA ASN A 270 -24.79 38.23 -11.82
C ASN A 270 -26.18 38.89 -11.94
N ALA A 271 -26.88 38.64 -13.05
CA ALA A 271 -28.24 39.14 -13.27
C ALA A 271 -29.25 38.73 -12.19
N LYS A 272 -29.05 37.58 -11.52
CA LYS A 272 -29.90 37.13 -10.41
C LYS A 272 -29.59 37.86 -9.12
N ILE A 273 -28.34 38.26 -8.89
CA ILE A 273 -27.95 39.11 -7.76
C ILE A 273 -28.55 40.52 -7.96
N VAL A 274 -28.45 41.05 -9.18
CA VAL A 274 -29.04 42.35 -9.55
C VAL A 274 -30.57 42.32 -9.39
N SER A 275 -31.25 41.27 -9.88
CA SER A 275 -32.72 41.18 -9.74
C SER A 275 -33.20 41.03 -8.29
N ASN A 276 -32.32 40.62 -7.37
CA ASN A 276 -32.61 40.50 -5.95
C ASN A 276 -32.29 41.77 -5.15
N GLY A 277 -31.80 42.84 -5.80
CA GLY A 277 -31.71 44.17 -5.21
C GLY A 277 -30.32 44.82 -5.25
N SER A 278 -29.26 44.11 -5.63
CA SER A 278 -27.94 44.73 -5.82
C SER A 278 -27.87 45.44 -7.17
N THR A 279 -28.59 46.55 -7.28
CA THR A 279 -28.68 47.30 -8.55
C THR A 279 -27.29 47.75 -9.01
N ASN A 280 -27.07 47.79 -10.33
CA ASN A 280 -25.82 48.18 -10.99
C ASN A 280 -24.59 47.27 -10.77
N LEU A 281 -24.73 46.11 -10.11
CA LEU A 281 -23.62 45.16 -9.98
C LEU A 281 -23.23 44.62 -11.37
N THR A 282 -21.95 44.73 -11.72
CA THR A 282 -21.39 44.23 -12.99
C THR A 282 -20.12 43.42 -12.75
N GLY A 283 -19.86 42.45 -13.63
CA GLY A 283 -18.62 41.66 -13.60
C GLY A 283 -18.45 40.70 -12.42
N ALA A 284 -19.49 40.48 -11.60
CA ALA A 284 -19.42 39.48 -10.55
C ALA A 284 -19.53 38.06 -11.14
N GLU A 285 -18.54 37.22 -10.83
CA GLU A 285 -18.49 35.81 -11.23
C GLU A 285 -18.37 34.93 -9.97
N ILE A 286 -19.32 34.02 -9.80
CA ILE A 286 -19.38 33.10 -8.67
C ILE A 286 -19.32 31.67 -9.19
N ASP A 287 -18.32 30.93 -8.69
CA ASP A 287 -18.18 29.51 -8.94
C ASP A 287 -19.01 28.74 -7.92
N VAL A 288 -19.94 27.92 -8.40
CA VAL A 288 -20.77 27.04 -7.60
C VAL A 288 -20.05 25.71 -7.46
N ILE A 289 -19.62 25.33 -6.26
CA ILE A 289 -18.87 24.08 -6.06
C ILE A 289 -19.85 22.95 -5.80
N ILE A 290 -20.04 22.12 -6.81
CA ILE A 290 -20.93 20.96 -6.79
C ILE A 290 -20.24 19.80 -6.09
N GLU A 291 -20.96 19.14 -5.19
CA GLU A 291 -20.47 17.97 -4.48
C GLU A 291 -20.32 16.73 -5.38
N PRO A 292 -19.52 15.73 -4.96
CA PRO A 292 -19.44 14.46 -5.68
C PRO A 292 -20.80 13.80 -5.80
N LYS A 293 -20.93 12.89 -6.77
CA LYS A 293 -22.09 12.01 -6.87
C LYS A 293 -22.31 11.25 -5.55
N GLY A 294 -23.53 11.26 -5.04
CA GLY A 294 -23.93 10.76 -3.72
C GLY A 294 -23.74 11.75 -2.57
N GLY A 295 -22.95 12.81 -2.76
CA GLY A 295 -22.61 13.83 -1.75
C GLY A 295 -21.34 13.51 -0.97
N HIS A 296 -20.86 14.50 -0.21
CA HIS A 296 -19.63 14.34 0.59
C HIS A 296 -19.74 13.22 1.64
N GLY A 297 -18.85 12.23 1.52
CA GLY A 297 -18.71 11.07 2.40
C GLY A 297 -19.61 9.89 2.05
N PHE A 298 -20.36 9.96 0.95
CA PHE A 298 -21.16 8.83 0.45
C PHE A 298 -20.29 7.61 0.17
N ASN A 299 -19.19 7.81 -0.55
CA ASN A 299 -18.15 6.82 -0.79
C ASN A 299 -16.77 7.45 -0.56
N ALA A 300 -16.29 7.42 0.68
CA ALA A 300 -15.01 8.05 1.05
C ALA A 300 -13.82 7.41 0.32
N VAL A 301 -13.90 6.12 -0.01
CA VAL A 301 -12.85 5.41 -0.75
C VAL A 301 -12.66 6.04 -2.12
N GLU A 302 -13.73 6.17 -2.90
CA GLU A 302 -13.69 6.76 -4.24
C GLU A 302 -13.43 8.27 -4.21
N GLU A 303 -14.00 8.96 -3.23
CA GLU A 303 -13.92 10.42 -3.09
C GLU A 303 -12.54 10.93 -2.69
N LEU A 304 -11.78 10.16 -1.90
CA LEU A 304 -10.44 10.52 -1.41
C LEU A 304 -9.30 9.91 -2.24
N GLY A 305 -9.61 9.21 -3.34
CA GLY A 305 -8.59 8.62 -4.22
C GLY A 305 -8.03 7.29 -3.72
N GLY A 306 -8.89 6.42 -3.17
CA GLY A 306 -8.55 5.06 -2.73
C GLY A 306 -8.31 4.10 -3.90
N PHE A 307 -7.20 4.28 -4.61
CA PHE A 307 -6.72 3.37 -5.67
C PHE A 307 -5.36 2.74 -5.33
N PHE A 308 -4.88 2.91 -4.09
CA PHE A 308 -3.73 2.19 -3.56
C PHE A 308 -4.19 1.04 -2.68
N ILE A 309 -3.47 -0.07 -2.72
CA ILE A 309 -3.70 -1.21 -1.84
C ILE A 309 -2.47 -1.45 -0.99
N MET A 310 -2.69 -1.60 0.31
CA MET A 310 -1.67 -2.02 1.25
C MET A 310 -1.92 -3.47 1.66
N LEU A 311 -0.91 -4.30 1.45
CA LEU A 311 -0.80 -5.66 1.97
C LEU A 311 0.10 -5.63 3.20
N ASN A 312 -0.33 -6.27 4.29
CA ASN A 312 0.39 -6.29 5.55
C ASN A 312 0.73 -7.73 5.93
N ALA A 313 2.01 -8.05 6.11
CA ALA A 313 2.41 -9.34 6.69
C ALA A 313 3.28 -9.10 7.92
N SER A 314 2.90 -9.76 9.02
CA SER A 314 3.66 -9.77 10.26
C SER A 314 4.48 -11.06 10.33
N LEU A 315 5.81 -10.97 10.43
CA LEU A 315 6.69 -12.09 10.68
C LEU A 315 7.14 -11.99 12.14
N GLU A 316 6.73 -12.95 12.96
CA GLU A 316 7.06 -12.98 14.38
C GLU A 316 8.26 -13.90 14.59
N GLY A 317 9.15 -13.52 15.51
CA GLY A 317 10.36 -14.29 15.82
C GLY A 317 10.12 -15.52 16.68
N THR A 318 9.00 -15.58 17.40
CA THR A 318 8.70 -16.70 18.31
C THR A 318 7.81 -17.73 17.61
N GLU A 319 8.32 -18.96 17.46
CA GLU A 319 7.83 -20.02 16.56
C GLU A 319 6.41 -20.56 16.83
N SER A 320 5.69 -20.07 17.85
CA SER A 320 4.36 -20.60 18.18
C SER A 320 3.25 -20.16 17.20
N ALA A 321 3.49 -19.13 16.38
CA ALA A 321 2.48 -18.59 15.45
C ALA A 321 2.75 -18.94 13.96
N ASN A 322 3.86 -19.59 13.62
CA ASN A 322 4.34 -19.79 12.24
C ASN A 322 4.85 -21.21 11.93
N SER A 323 4.45 -22.22 12.71
CA SER A 323 4.93 -23.62 12.62
C SER A 323 6.46 -23.81 12.68
N GLY A 324 7.24 -22.78 13.03
CA GLY A 324 8.70 -22.82 12.96
C GLY A 324 9.25 -22.67 11.53
N ASP A 325 8.47 -22.23 10.55
CA ASP A 325 8.90 -22.18 9.13
C ASP A 325 9.80 -20.99 8.82
N VAL A 326 9.64 -19.89 9.54
CA VAL A 326 10.32 -18.62 9.28
C VAL A 326 11.51 -18.46 10.23
N THR A 327 12.70 -18.81 9.75
CA THR A 327 13.95 -18.76 10.52
C THR A 327 14.30 -17.36 11.04
N VAL A 328 14.75 -17.26 12.30
CA VAL A 328 15.34 -16.04 12.89
C VAL A 328 16.87 -16.09 12.97
N ALA A 329 17.47 -17.21 12.57
CA ALA A 329 18.89 -17.47 12.74
C ALA A 329 19.78 -16.73 11.71
N ASN A 330 19.17 -16.19 10.66
CA ASN A 330 19.87 -15.49 9.60
C ASN A 330 19.08 -14.25 9.13
N ASP A 331 19.78 -13.37 8.43
CA ASP A 331 19.20 -12.20 7.80
C ASP A 331 18.33 -12.59 6.60
N PHE A 332 17.48 -11.67 6.15
CA PHE A 332 16.90 -11.73 4.81
C PHE A 332 17.11 -10.41 4.07
N ARG A 333 17.20 -10.49 2.74
CA ARG A 333 17.50 -9.35 1.85
C ARG A 333 16.53 -9.21 0.69
N LYS A 334 15.59 -10.15 0.56
CA LYS A 334 14.62 -10.17 -0.53
C LYS A 334 13.22 -10.38 0.02
N VAL A 335 12.27 -9.64 -0.54
CA VAL A 335 10.83 -9.83 -0.32
C VAL A 335 10.17 -10.08 -1.66
N ALA A 336 9.20 -10.99 -1.74
CA ALA A 336 8.40 -11.19 -2.94
C ALA A 336 6.92 -11.44 -2.62
N LEU A 337 6.05 -11.09 -3.56
CA LEU A 337 4.63 -11.43 -3.52
C LEU A 337 4.38 -12.58 -4.49
N LEU A 338 3.89 -13.69 -3.97
CA LEU A 338 3.54 -14.88 -4.73
C LEU A 338 2.03 -14.98 -4.84
N LYS A 339 1.55 -15.39 -6.00
CA LYS A 339 0.16 -15.75 -6.26
C LYS A 339 0.05 -17.23 -6.60
N ASP A 340 -0.87 -17.92 -5.94
CA ASP A 340 -1.19 -19.33 -6.12
C ASP A 340 0.02 -20.29 -6.10
N PRO A 341 0.93 -20.19 -5.10
CA PRO A 341 1.98 -21.18 -4.94
C PRO A 341 1.39 -22.56 -4.61
N LYS A 342 2.15 -23.61 -4.91
CA LYS A 342 1.79 -24.99 -4.62
C LYS A 342 2.62 -25.58 -3.50
N THR A 343 2.03 -26.58 -2.83
CA THR A 343 2.67 -27.45 -1.85
C THR A 343 2.38 -28.89 -2.25
N SER A 344 3.43 -29.66 -2.56
CA SER A 344 3.30 -31.06 -2.96
C SER A 344 2.35 -31.26 -4.16
N GLY A 345 2.43 -30.37 -5.15
CA GLY A 345 1.64 -30.38 -6.39
C GLY A 345 0.24 -29.76 -6.29
N ASN A 346 -0.22 -29.40 -5.09
CA ASN A 346 -1.57 -28.88 -4.84
C ASN A 346 -1.53 -27.39 -4.47
N ALA A 347 -2.63 -26.66 -4.68
CA ALA A 347 -2.73 -25.27 -4.25
C ALA A 347 -2.48 -25.15 -2.73
N SER A 348 -1.60 -24.24 -2.32
CA SER A 348 -1.23 -24.12 -0.91
C SER A 348 -2.33 -23.44 -0.09
N THR A 349 -2.70 -24.07 1.02
CA THR A 349 -3.65 -23.53 1.99
C THR A 349 -3.01 -23.22 3.35
N THR A 350 -1.71 -23.45 3.52
CA THR A 350 -1.03 -23.31 4.81
C THR A 350 -0.80 -21.83 5.15
N THR A 351 -0.74 -21.50 6.44
CA THR A 351 -0.49 -20.11 6.86
C THR A 351 0.94 -19.69 6.58
N THR A 352 1.88 -20.62 6.76
CA THR A 352 3.30 -20.45 6.44
C THR A 352 3.81 -21.66 5.68
N MET A 353 4.91 -21.46 4.98
CA MET A 353 5.64 -22.50 4.29
C MET A 353 7.13 -22.25 4.43
N ARG A 354 7.89 -23.31 4.70
CA ARG A 354 9.34 -23.30 4.62
C ARG A 354 9.79 -23.52 3.18
N ALA A 355 10.71 -22.68 2.72
CA ALA A 355 11.32 -22.79 1.39
C ALA A 355 12.74 -23.35 1.41
N THR A 356 13.33 -23.50 2.60
CA THR A 356 14.63 -24.17 2.78
C THR A 356 14.51 -25.69 2.72
N LYS A 357 15.61 -26.35 2.39
CA LYS A 357 15.78 -27.80 2.56
C LYS A 357 16.41 -28.07 3.92
N ALA A 358 16.29 -29.30 4.41
CA ALA A 358 16.92 -29.68 5.67
C ALA A 358 17.54 -31.08 5.64
N ILE A 359 18.57 -31.28 6.46
CA ILE A 359 19.21 -32.58 6.68
C ILE A 359 19.22 -32.87 8.18
N LYS A 360 18.67 -34.01 8.58
CA LYS A 360 18.85 -34.56 9.92
C LYS A 360 20.23 -35.21 9.98
N LEU A 361 21.09 -34.70 10.84
CA LEU A 361 22.44 -35.20 11.00
C LEU A 361 22.59 -36.10 12.24
N SER A 362 23.57 -36.99 12.15
CA SER A 362 24.13 -37.84 13.21
C SER A 362 25.66 -37.71 13.20
N GLY A 363 26.32 -38.09 14.29
CA GLY A 363 27.80 -38.05 14.36
C GLY A 363 28.38 -36.65 14.19
N VAL A 364 27.66 -35.62 14.61
CA VAL A 364 28.02 -34.22 14.36
C VAL A 364 29.26 -33.83 15.16
N SER A 365 30.21 -33.17 14.51
CA SER A 365 31.39 -32.57 15.12
C SER A 365 31.52 -31.11 14.69
N GLY A 366 31.82 -30.22 15.62
CA GLY A 366 31.84 -28.77 15.39
C GLY A 366 30.45 -28.15 15.29
N THR A 367 30.40 -26.89 14.86
CA THR A 367 29.16 -26.09 14.76
C THR A 367 29.11 -25.44 13.39
N PHE A 368 28.12 -25.81 12.58
CA PHE A 368 27.88 -25.17 11.30
C PHE A 368 27.55 -23.68 11.49
N GLN A 369 28.06 -22.84 10.60
CA GLN A 369 27.89 -21.38 10.63
C GLN A 369 26.91 -20.94 9.54
N ALA A 370 26.10 -19.92 9.81
CA ALA A 370 25.26 -19.30 8.81
C ALA A 370 26.11 -18.82 7.60
N ASP A 371 25.52 -18.88 6.41
CA ASP A 371 26.11 -18.51 5.12
C ASP A 371 27.33 -19.33 4.68
N GLU A 372 27.75 -20.36 5.42
CA GLU A 372 28.88 -21.16 4.96
C GLU A 372 28.49 -22.09 3.81
N LYS A 373 29.46 -22.39 2.94
CA LYS A 373 29.33 -23.45 1.94
C LYS A 373 29.35 -24.80 2.64
N ILE A 374 28.42 -25.67 2.30
CA ILE A 374 28.45 -27.10 2.66
C ILE A 374 28.62 -27.96 1.41
N THR A 375 29.30 -29.08 1.58
CA THR A 375 29.46 -30.10 0.55
C THR A 375 29.20 -31.48 1.10
N GLN A 376 28.70 -32.39 0.26
CA GLN A 376 28.61 -33.81 0.61
C GLN A 376 29.62 -34.62 -0.21
N ALA A 377 30.39 -35.46 0.46
CA ALA A 377 31.30 -36.39 -0.20
C ALA A 377 30.52 -37.31 -1.16
N THR A 378 31.14 -37.72 -2.27
CA THR A 378 30.61 -38.64 -3.30
C THR A 378 29.42 -38.17 -4.15
N THR A 379 28.59 -37.24 -3.68
CA THR A 379 27.43 -36.73 -4.45
C THR A 379 27.70 -35.42 -5.18
N ASN A 380 28.80 -34.74 -4.85
CA ASN A 380 29.10 -33.37 -5.31
C ASN A 380 27.98 -32.36 -4.98
N ALA A 381 27.09 -32.66 -4.02
CA ALA A 381 26.06 -31.72 -3.60
C ALA A 381 26.71 -30.51 -2.90
N VAL A 382 26.27 -29.31 -3.28
CA VAL A 382 26.72 -28.03 -2.75
C VAL A 382 25.52 -27.26 -2.25
N GLY A 383 25.63 -26.56 -1.14
CA GLY A 383 24.58 -25.67 -0.62
C GLY A 383 25.14 -24.59 0.29
N LYS A 384 24.28 -23.67 0.72
CA LYS A 384 24.58 -22.63 1.71
C LYS A 384 23.76 -22.87 2.97
N VAL A 385 24.43 -22.82 4.12
CA VAL A 385 23.78 -22.96 5.41
C VAL A 385 22.89 -21.75 5.67
N VAL A 386 21.63 -22.02 5.99
CA VAL A 386 20.70 -21.00 6.49
C VAL A 386 20.73 -20.99 8.01
N GLU A 387 20.64 -22.17 8.62
CA GLU A 387 20.49 -22.33 10.06
C GLU A 387 21.00 -23.69 10.52
N TRP A 388 21.60 -23.71 11.71
CA TRP A 388 21.99 -24.92 12.42
C TRP A 388 21.24 -25.04 13.74
N ASP A 389 20.35 -26.03 13.82
CA ASP A 389 19.64 -26.41 15.05
C ASP A 389 20.44 -27.50 15.78
N ALA A 390 21.26 -27.09 16.74
CA ALA A 390 22.09 -28.00 17.54
C ALA A 390 21.26 -28.94 18.43
N THR A 391 20.07 -28.52 18.86
CA THR A 391 19.22 -29.29 19.78
C THR A 391 18.64 -30.50 19.08
N ASN A 392 18.10 -30.31 17.87
CA ASN A 392 17.53 -31.39 17.07
C ASN A 392 18.53 -31.97 16.06
N SER A 393 19.75 -31.42 15.96
CA SER A 393 20.76 -31.75 14.96
C SER A 393 20.21 -31.68 13.52
N ILE A 394 19.57 -30.55 13.20
CA ILE A 394 19.01 -30.26 11.88
C ILE A 394 19.82 -29.15 11.22
N LEU A 395 20.28 -29.41 10.00
CA LEU A 395 20.97 -28.45 9.16
C LEU A 395 20.04 -27.95 8.05
N TYR A 396 19.67 -26.68 8.09
CA TYR A 396 18.86 -26.03 7.05
C TYR A 396 19.74 -25.36 6.00
N TYR A 397 19.37 -25.50 4.73
CA TYR A 397 20.18 -25.01 3.63
C TYR A 397 19.36 -24.63 2.39
N ILE A 398 19.98 -23.85 1.50
CA ILE A 398 19.48 -23.52 0.15
C ILE A 398 20.47 -23.98 -0.93
N GLN A 399 20.00 -24.06 -2.17
CA GLN A 399 20.82 -24.37 -3.35
C GLN A 399 20.47 -23.44 -4.51
N THR A 400 21.29 -22.41 -4.70
CA THR A 400 21.14 -21.46 -5.80
C THR A 400 21.71 -22.01 -7.12
N ARG A 401 21.52 -21.30 -8.22
CA ARG A 401 22.17 -21.60 -9.51
C ARG A 401 23.68 -21.31 -9.55
N PHE A 402 24.25 -20.73 -8.50
CA PHE A 402 25.63 -20.25 -8.50
C PHE A 402 26.61 -21.28 -7.95
N LEU A 403 27.83 -21.23 -8.49
CA LEU A 403 28.93 -22.08 -8.09
C LEU A 403 29.23 -21.82 -6.60
N ASN A 404 29.52 -22.90 -5.86
CA ASN A 404 29.77 -22.85 -4.40
C ASN A 404 28.55 -22.49 -3.53
N GLU A 405 27.38 -22.29 -4.14
CA GLU A 405 26.16 -21.93 -3.42
C GLU A 405 24.99 -22.88 -3.65
N GLY A 406 25.00 -23.61 -4.77
CA GLY A 406 24.03 -24.67 -5.01
C GLY A 406 24.36 -25.61 -6.16
N VAL A 407 25.33 -25.26 -7.01
CA VAL A 407 25.83 -26.13 -8.08
C VAL A 407 27.31 -26.44 -7.88
N ASP A 408 27.71 -27.61 -8.39
CA ASP A 408 29.10 -28.06 -8.42
C ASP A 408 29.91 -27.38 -9.53
N THR A 409 31.19 -27.76 -9.64
CA THR A 409 32.12 -27.22 -10.65
C THR A 409 31.74 -27.56 -12.09
N ASP A 410 30.92 -28.59 -12.30
CA ASP A 410 30.40 -28.98 -13.61
C ASP A 410 29.07 -28.27 -13.93
N GLY A 411 28.55 -27.49 -12.98
CA GLY A 411 27.29 -26.76 -13.08
C GLY A 411 26.05 -27.59 -12.78
N SER A 412 26.21 -28.77 -12.16
CA SER A 412 25.12 -29.66 -11.80
C SER A 412 24.56 -29.30 -10.41
N LYS A 413 23.23 -29.14 -10.33
CA LYS A 413 22.51 -28.97 -9.05
C LYS A 413 22.22 -30.33 -8.43
N ASN A 414 23.22 -30.93 -7.77
CA ASN A 414 23.09 -32.25 -7.14
C ASN A 414 22.38 -32.15 -5.79
N ALA A 415 21.52 -33.13 -5.49
CA ALA A 415 20.84 -33.23 -4.21
C ALA A 415 21.70 -33.94 -3.15
N PHE A 416 21.64 -33.44 -1.91
CA PHE A 416 22.09 -34.20 -0.74
C PHE A 416 21.17 -35.42 -0.59
N SER A 417 21.74 -36.62 -0.66
CA SER A 417 20.91 -37.83 -0.88
C SER A 417 21.49 -39.13 -0.31
N THR A 418 22.71 -39.12 0.23
CA THR A 418 23.36 -40.32 0.78
C THR A 418 23.77 -40.13 2.24
N ASN A 419 24.23 -41.18 2.92
CA ASN A 419 24.78 -41.09 4.28
C ASN A 419 26.23 -40.56 4.33
N ALA A 420 26.81 -40.18 3.18
CA ALA A 420 28.15 -39.63 3.10
C ALA A 420 28.25 -38.30 3.86
N THR A 421 29.43 -38.05 4.45
CA THR A 421 29.68 -36.90 5.31
C THR A 421 29.39 -35.59 4.60
N VAL A 422 28.64 -34.73 5.29
CA VAL A 422 28.46 -33.32 4.96
C VAL A 422 29.49 -32.50 5.72
N THR A 423 30.19 -31.62 5.03
CA THR A 423 31.28 -30.80 5.59
C THR A 423 31.03 -29.32 5.33
N GLY A 424 31.13 -28.50 6.38
CA GLY A 424 31.14 -27.04 6.32
C GLY A 424 32.52 -26.52 5.95
N ALA A 425 32.59 -25.64 4.97
CA ALA A 425 33.85 -25.15 4.42
C ALA A 425 34.59 -24.17 5.34
N THR A 426 33.85 -23.39 6.14
CA THR A 426 34.45 -22.37 7.02
C THR A 426 34.61 -22.92 8.44
N SER A 427 33.59 -23.60 8.95
CA SER A 427 33.56 -24.16 10.30
C SER A 427 34.38 -25.44 10.45
N ASN A 428 34.63 -26.15 9.34
CA ASN A 428 35.07 -27.55 9.33
C ASN A 428 34.14 -28.49 10.10
N ALA A 429 32.90 -28.05 10.39
CA ALA A 429 31.91 -28.90 11.02
C ALA A 429 31.56 -30.05 10.08
N THR A 430 31.32 -31.23 10.66
CA THR A 430 30.98 -32.44 9.91
C THR A 430 29.78 -33.11 10.53
N GLY A 431 29.02 -33.83 9.71
CA GLY A 431 27.95 -34.71 10.16
C GLY A 431 27.53 -35.68 9.07
N ASN A 432 26.96 -36.81 9.47
CA ASN A 432 26.45 -37.82 8.55
C ASN A 432 24.92 -37.72 8.50
N PRO A 433 24.31 -37.59 7.31
CA PRO A 433 22.87 -37.67 7.17
C PRO A 433 22.33 -38.96 7.78
N ASP A 434 21.37 -38.83 8.70
CA ASP A 434 20.74 -39.96 9.38
C ASP A 434 19.70 -40.61 8.45
N THR A 435 20.19 -41.42 7.51
CA THR A 435 19.34 -42.11 6.52
C THR A 435 18.32 -43.08 7.11
N GLY A 436 18.44 -43.43 8.40
CA GLY A 436 17.45 -44.21 9.14
C GLY A 436 16.27 -43.37 9.65
N HIS A 437 16.37 -42.05 9.64
CA HIS A 437 15.35 -41.15 10.17
C HIS A 437 14.28 -40.82 9.14
N SER A 438 13.04 -41.29 9.34
CA SER A 438 11.87 -40.92 8.52
C SER A 438 10.70 -40.56 9.42
N ALA A 439 10.68 -39.32 9.90
CA ALA A 439 9.71 -38.82 10.85
C ALA A 439 9.61 -37.28 10.76
N THR A 440 8.62 -36.71 11.43
CA THR A 440 8.57 -35.25 11.65
C THR A 440 9.38 -34.89 12.88
N THR A 441 10.35 -33.98 12.73
CA THR A 441 11.14 -33.42 13.84
C THR A 441 11.16 -31.90 13.69
N ASN A 442 10.85 -31.18 14.78
CA ASN A 442 10.75 -29.71 14.77
C ASN A 442 9.86 -29.18 13.62
N ASN A 443 8.67 -29.78 13.46
CA ASN A 443 7.70 -29.52 12.38
C ASN A 443 8.19 -29.77 10.93
N VAL A 444 9.41 -30.24 10.74
CA VAL A 444 9.95 -30.59 9.43
C VAL A 444 9.76 -32.09 9.17
N VAL A 445 9.18 -32.43 8.02
CA VAL A 445 8.97 -33.82 7.59
C VAL A 445 10.23 -34.35 6.91
N PHE A 446 10.88 -35.34 7.53
CA PHE A 446 12.05 -36.01 6.97
C PHE A 446 11.70 -37.35 6.34
N ASN A 447 12.33 -37.64 5.20
CA ASN A 447 12.37 -38.95 4.56
C ASN A 447 13.83 -39.36 4.37
N SER A 448 14.25 -40.47 5.00
CA SER A 448 15.64 -40.92 5.02
C SER A 448 16.65 -39.83 5.38
N GLY A 449 16.34 -39.01 6.39
CA GLY A 449 17.21 -37.95 6.91
C GLY A 449 17.19 -36.65 6.10
N PHE A 450 16.41 -36.57 5.02
CA PHE A 450 16.32 -35.37 4.18
C PHE A 450 14.90 -34.80 4.16
N ALA A 451 14.81 -33.48 4.12
CA ALA A 451 13.55 -32.75 3.92
C ALA A 451 13.68 -31.82 2.72
N THR A 452 12.64 -31.81 1.89
CA THR A 452 12.48 -30.86 0.79
C THR A 452 11.78 -29.59 1.28
N ALA A 453 11.86 -28.51 0.50
CA ALA A 453 11.02 -27.35 0.70
C ALA A 453 9.53 -27.73 0.65
N GLU A 454 8.71 -27.03 1.44
CA GLU A 454 7.25 -27.22 1.43
C GLU A 454 6.61 -26.51 0.23
N ILE A 455 7.17 -25.37 -0.17
CA ILE A 455 6.77 -24.68 -1.39
C ILE A 455 7.39 -25.35 -2.61
N ASP A 456 6.57 -25.64 -3.62
CA ASP A 456 7.04 -26.19 -4.88
C ASP A 456 7.77 -25.10 -5.67
N SER A 457 9.05 -25.31 -5.96
CA SER A 457 9.88 -24.38 -6.73
C SER A 457 9.26 -24.09 -8.11
N GLY A 458 9.14 -22.81 -8.48
CA GLY A 458 8.57 -22.38 -9.76
C GLY A 458 7.05 -22.55 -9.88
N SER A 459 6.35 -22.87 -8.79
CA SER A 459 4.88 -22.92 -8.78
C SER A 459 4.25 -21.54 -8.55
N GLY A 460 3.04 -21.34 -9.06
CA GLY A 460 2.34 -20.05 -8.93
C GLY A 460 2.94 -18.96 -9.83
N GLN A 461 2.78 -17.71 -9.43
CA GLN A 461 3.27 -16.51 -10.13
C GLN A 461 3.94 -15.56 -9.15
N VAL A 462 5.12 -15.05 -9.48
CA VAL A 462 5.79 -13.98 -8.73
C VAL A 462 5.27 -12.64 -9.25
N LEU A 463 4.50 -11.92 -8.43
CA LEU A 463 3.89 -10.64 -8.79
C LEU A 463 4.76 -9.43 -8.44
N TYR A 464 5.66 -9.59 -7.47
CA TYR A 464 6.52 -8.54 -6.97
C TYR A 464 7.80 -9.15 -6.42
N VAL A 465 8.93 -8.48 -6.64
CA VAL A 465 10.21 -8.77 -5.99
C VAL A 465 10.84 -7.45 -5.60
N GLU A 466 11.36 -7.39 -4.37
CA GLU A 466 12.17 -6.31 -3.84
C GLU A 466 13.48 -6.88 -3.34
N ASN A 467 14.59 -6.31 -3.83
CA ASN A 467 15.90 -6.49 -3.21
C ASN A 467 16.15 -5.30 -2.28
N ARG A 468 16.52 -5.58 -1.04
CA ARG A 468 16.70 -4.58 0.03
C ARG A 468 17.94 -4.85 0.87
N ALA A 469 18.38 -3.84 1.62
CA ALA A 469 19.42 -4.00 2.63
C ALA A 469 19.05 -5.10 3.66
N PRO A 470 20.03 -5.77 4.28
CA PRO A 470 19.78 -6.88 5.20
C PRO A 470 18.90 -6.47 6.36
N ILE A 471 17.95 -7.34 6.68
CA ILE A 471 17.16 -7.30 7.91
C ILE A 471 17.58 -8.48 8.76
N THR A 472 18.27 -8.18 9.86
CA THR A 472 18.54 -9.14 10.91
C THR A 472 17.28 -9.39 11.72
N ARG A 473 17.02 -10.66 12.01
CA ARG A 473 15.86 -11.09 12.79
C ARG A 473 16.29 -11.47 14.21
N ALA A 474 15.35 -11.38 15.15
CA ALA A 474 15.53 -11.91 16.49
C ALA A 474 14.22 -12.54 16.99
N ALA A 475 14.33 -13.48 17.93
CA ALA A 475 13.18 -14.24 18.43
C ALA A 475 12.13 -13.38 19.16
N ASP A 476 12.55 -12.22 19.69
CA ASP A 476 11.72 -11.23 20.38
C ASP A 476 11.28 -10.07 19.47
N GLN A 477 11.63 -10.12 18.19
CA GLN A 477 11.25 -9.11 17.20
C GLN A 477 10.04 -9.55 16.39
N THR A 478 9.31 -8.54 15.89
CA THR A 478 8.22 -8.70 14.94
C THR A 478 8.49 -7.78 13.78
N GLU A 479 8.72 -8.36 12.60
CA GLU A 479 8.90 -7.61 11.37
C GLU A 479 7.55 -7.43 10.68
N ASN A 480 7.11 -6.18 10.59
CA ASN A 480 5.90 -5.83 9.86
C ASN A 480 6.28 -5.32 8.45
N ILE A 481 5.89 -6.07 7.42
CA ILE A 481 6.15 -5.74 6.02
C ILE A 481 4.85 -5.23 5.40
N LYS A 482 4.86 -3.98 4.96
CA LYS A 482 3.76 -3.30 4.26
C LYS A 482 4.14 -3.10 2.80
N LEU A 483 3.47 -3.80 1.89
CA LEU A 483 3.61 -3.62 0.45
C LEU A 483 2.47 -2.74 -0.07
N ILE A 484 2.81 -1.66 -0.77
CA ILE A 484 1.85 -0.74 -1.37
C ILE A 484 1.86 -0.93 -2.89
N VAL A 485 0.68 -1.16 -3.46
CA VAL A 485 0.46 -1.28 -4.91
C VAL A 485 -0.45 -0.14 -5.36
N GLU A 486 -0.05 0.53 -6.43
CA GLU A 486 -0.83 1.58 -7.09
C GLU A 486 -1.49 1.03 -8.37
N PHE A 487 -2.75 1.37 -8.60
CA PHE A 487 -3.54 0.97 -9.78
C PHE A 487 -3.85 2.15 -10.69
#